data_AF-A0A6A6L8A1-F1
#
_entry.id   AF-A0A6A6L8A1-F1
#
_cell.length_a   1.000
_cell.length_b   1.000
_cell.length_c   1.000
_cell.angle_alpha   90.00
_cell.angle_beta   90.00
_cell.angle_gamma   90.00
#
_symmetry.space_group_name_H-M   'P 1'
#
loop_
_entity.id
_entity.type
_entity.pdbx_description
1 polymer ?
#
loop_
_entity_poly.entity_id
_entity_poly.type
_entity_poly.pdbx_seq_one_letter_code
_entity_poly.pdbx_strand_id
1 'polypeptide(L)'
;MASFLLGPSFPAWLKYQSNLSYLDFSNASLSGSIPSWFWDISGGLNSLNLSFNQLKGQLPNPLNLQEVAFLDLSSNLFEGPIPLLLAGIQVLDLSDNRFSGPIAKMISGFTQFWIFLSFAGNQLIGEIPDSIGQTFSLIIIDLSRNNLSGSIPSYMANCRQLQVLDVQNNNLSGEFPGSLENESEGIIPASLGDLKSMAQPEKNNRYLFYGTNFGRHYYEESIVVNIKAGSQRCDYPTSAGTTESAIADGYSVDKWFYLAVGLVFAAGILVPCFILIVQRTWSDVCFSFVDKTANGLLYWGQETTAFFKSRGDHNP
;
A
#
# COMPACT_ATOMS: atom_id res chain seq x y z
N MET A 1 5.56 13.16 -20.99
CA MET A 1 4.18 12.95 -21.49
C MET A 1 3.48 14.29 -21.43
N ALA A 2 2.83 14.72 -22.52
CA ALA A 2 2.13 15.99 -22.57
C ALA A 2 1.02 16.01 -21.52
N SER A 3 1.04 16.99 -20.62
CA SER A 3 -0.05 17.26 -19.69
C SER A 3 -1.26 17.69 -20.50
N PHE A 4 -2.28 16.84 -20.60
CA PHE A 4 -3.56 17.23 -21.15
C PHE A 4 -4.20 18.22 -20.15
N LEU A 5 -4.13 19.51 -20.45
CA LEU A 5 -4.75 20.55 -19.64
C LEU A 5 -6.27 20.44 -19.82
N LEU A 6 -6.95 19.76 -18.89
CA LEU A 6 -8.40 19.59 -18.89
C LEU A 6 -9.10 20.87 -18.39
N GLY A 7 -8.46 21.56 -17.44
CA GLY A 7 -8.97 22.77 -16.81
C GLY A 7 -8.89 24.04 -17.67
N PRO A 8 -9.36 25.19 -17.14
CA PRO A 8 -9.59 25.43 -15.72
C PRO A 8 -10.94 24.95 -15.17
N SER A 9 -11.92 24.63 -16.02
CA SER A 9 -13.28 24.30 -15.59
C SER A 9 -13.49 22.81 -15.36
N PHE A 10 -14.33 22.45 -14.38
CA PHE A 10 -14.72 21.06 -14.17
C PHE A 10 -15.48 20.49 -15.39
N PRO A 11 -15.17 19.28 -15.89
CA PRO A 11 -15.68 18.84 -17.19
C PRO A 11 -17.18 18.55 -17.19
N ALA A 12 -17.94 19.38 -17.90
CA ALA A 12 -19.40 19.27 -17.95
C ALA A 12 -19.91 18.01 -18.68
N TRP A 13 -19.09 17.40 -19.54
CA TRP A 13 -19.46 16.18 -20.27
C TRP A 13 -19.64 14.95 -19.38
N LEU A 14 -19.11 14.98 -18.14
CA LEU A 14 -19.31 13.92 -17.14
C LEU A 14 -20.79 13.69 -16.81
N LYS A 15 -21.64 14.73 -16.95
CA LYS A 15 -23.09 14.62 -16.75
C LYS A 15 -23.77 13.54 -17.60
N TYR A 16 -23.15 13.18 -18.72
CA TYR A 16 -23.71 12.23 -19.68
C TYR A 16 -23.09 10.83 -19.56
N GLN A 17 -22.21 10.62 -18.58
CA GLN A 17 -21.60 9.31 -18.34
C GLN A 17 -22.44 8.54 -17.33
N SER A 18 -22.79 7.30 -17.67
CA SER A 18 -23.70 6.46 -16.87
C SER A 18 -23.05 5.24 -16.22
N ASN A 19 -21.75 5.03 -16.43
CA ASN A 19 -21.06 3.82 -15.96
C ASN A 19 -19.59 4.10 -15.60
N LEU A 20 -19.36 5.16 -14.84
CA LEU A 20 -18.02 5.51 -14.37
C LEU A 20 -17.71 4.72 -13.11
N SER A 21 -16.70 3.85 -13.18
CA SER A 21 -16.12 3.16 -12.02
C SER A 21 -14.78 3.76 -11.60
N TYR A 22 -14.05 4.37 -12.53
CA TYR A 22 -12.72 4.94 -12.32
C TYR A 22 -12.66 6.33 -12.94
N LEU A 23 -12.25 7.33 -12.17
CA LEU A 23 -12.06 8.69 -12.64
C LEU A 23 -10.76 9.24 -12.09
N ASP A 24 -9.80 9.52 -12.98
CA ASP A 24 -8.52 10.15 -12.64
C ASP A 24 -8.37 11.45 -13.42
N PHE A 25 -8.53 12.56 -12.71
CA PHE A 25 -8.19 13.91 -13.17
C PHE A 25 -7.09 14.53 -12.31
N SER A 26 -6.16 13.71 -11.81
CA SER A 26 -4.99 14.22 -11.11
C SER A 26 -4.15 15.13 -12.01
N ASN A 27 -3.65 16.24 -11.47
CA ASN A 27 -2.80 17.20 -12.19
C ASN A 27 -3.41 17.69 -13.53
N ALA A 28 -4.73 17.90 -13.55
CA ALA A 28 -5.49 18.28 -14.74
C ALA A 28 -5.67 19.81 -14.88
N SER A 29 -5.03 20.60 -14.01
CA SER A 29 -5.17 22.06 -13.92
C SER A 29 -6.61 22.53 -13.70
N LEU A 30 -7.45 21.70 -13.09
CA LEU A 30 -8.82 22.06 -12.70
C LEU A 30 -8.79 23.11 -11.60
N SER A 31 -9.76 24.02 -11.63
CA SER A 31 -9.90 25.10 -10.66
C SER A 31 -11.37 25.37 -10.36
N GLY A 32 -11.63 26.18 -9.34
CA GLY A 32 -13.00 26.48 -8.94
C GLY A 32 -13.61 25.36 -8.09
N SER A 33 -14.91 25.43 -7.84
CA SER A 33 -15.61 24.43 -7.03
C SER A 33 -16.05 23.24 -7.86
N ILE A 34 -16.02 22.04 -7.27
CA ILE A 34 -16.68 20.88 -7.85
C ILE A 34 -18.19 21.15 -7.86
N PRO A 35 -18.85 21.09 -9.03
CA PRO A 35 -20.28 21.31 -9.11
C PRO A 35 -21.08 20.26 -8.33
N SER A 36 -22.17 20.65 -7.67
CA SER A 36 -22.96 19.74 -6.83
C SER A 36 -23.45 18.49 -7.56
N TRP A 37 -23.85 18.63 -8.84
CA TRP A 37 -24.31 17.53 -9.68
C TRP A 37 -23.29 16.39 -9.82
N PHE A 38 -22.00 16.67 -9.62
CA PHE A 38 -20.97 15.64 -9.69
C PHE A 38 -21.13 14.64 -8.56
N TRP A 39 -21.39 15.12 -7.34
CA TRP A 39 -21.59 14.27 -6.18
C TRP A 39 -22.84 13.40 -6.31
N ASP A 40 -23.89 13.92 -6.95
CA ASP A 40 -25.14 13.19 -7.20
C ASP A 40 -24.94 11.98 -8.13
N ILE A 41 -23.97 12.04 -9.04
CA ILE A 41 -23.69 10.97 -10.02
C ILE A 41 -22.48 10.10 -9.63
N SER A 42 -21.81 10.42 -8.51
CA SER A 42 -20.55 9.76 -8.09
C SER A 42 -20.76 8.48 -7.27
N GLY A 43 -22.00 8.06 -7.04
CA GLY A 43 -22.31 6.94 -6.15
C GLY A 43 -21.74 5.58 -6.59
N GLY A 44 -21.56 5.35 -7.89
CA GLY A 44 -21.01 4.10 -8.46
C GLY A 44 -19.51 4.13 -8.75
N LEU A 45 -18.79 5.17 -8.31
CA LEU A 45 -17.34 5.20 -8.46
C LEU A 45 -16.70 4.22 -7.47
N ASN A 46 -15.70 3.48 -7.94
CA ASN A 46 -14.81 2.68 -7.09
C ASN A 46 -13.51 3.43 -6.78
N SER A 47 -13.07 4.28 -7.71
CA SER A 47 -11.84 5.07 -7.60
C SER A 47 -12.05 6.47 -8.15
N LEU A 48 -11.75 7.47 -7.32
CA LEU A 48 -11.79 8.88 -7.65
C LEU A 48 -10.47 9.55 -7.27
N ASN A 49 -9.75 10.05 -8.27
CA ASN A 49 -8.55 10.85 -8.08
C ASN A 49 -8.75 12.24 -8.69
N LEU A 50 -8.75 13.28 -7.85
CA LEU A 50 -8.80 14.69 -8.24
C LEU A 50 -7.59 15.48 -7.71
N SER A 51 -6.50 14.80 -7.33
CA SER A 51 -5.37 15.43 -6.65
C SER A 51 -4.55 16.37 -7.54
N PHE A 52 -3.71 17.19 -6.92
CA PHE A 52 -2.82 18.14 -7.62
C PHE A 52 -3.59 19.10 -8.55
N ASN A 53 -4.70 19.66 -8.08
CA ASN A 53 -5.48 20.66 -8.80
C ASN A 53 -5.60 21.95 -7.96
N GLN A 54 -6.43 22.89 -8.42
CA GLN A 54 -6.74 24.15 -7.74
C GLN A 54 -8.24 24.16 -7.34
N LEU A 55 -8.81 23.00 -7.06
CA LEU A 55 -10.21 22.86 -6.68
C LEU A 55 -10.42 23.46 -5.29
N LYS A 56 -11.53 24.17 -5.10
CA LYS A 56 -11.83 24.93 -3.87
C LYS A 56 -13.28 24.74 -3.41
N GLY A 57 -13.58 25.31 -2.24
CA GLY A 57 -14.90 25.24 -1.63
C GLY A 57 -15.05 24.03 -0.72
N GLN A 58 -16.25 23.85 -0.19
CA GLN A 58 -16.55 22.80 0.79
C GLN A 58 -17.01 21.52 0.10
N LEU A 59 -16.64 20.38 0.67
CA LEU A 59 -17.23 19.09 0.30
C LEU A 59 -18.65 18.97 0.89
N PRO A 60 -19.58 18.30 0.19
CA PRO A 60 -20.89 18.03 0.76
C PRO A 60 -20.76 17.16 2.01
N ASN A 61 -21.60 17.45 3.01
CA ASN A 61 -21.60 16.74 4.28
C ASN A 61 -23.04 16.29 4.60
N PRO A 62 -23.37 14.98 4.54
CA PRO A 62 -22.46 13.85 4.29
C PRO A 62 -21.98 13.76 2.83
N LEU A 63 -20.81 13.15 2.63
CA LEU A 63 -20.27 12.81 1.31
C LEU A 63 -20.69 11.37 0.95
N ASN A 64 -21.62 11.26 -0.01
CA ASN A 64 -22.27 10.00 -0.36
C ASN A 64 -21.56 9.32 -1.54
N LEU A 65 -20.61 8.44 -1.23
CA LEU A 65 -19.78 7.71 -2.21
C LEU A 65 -19.88 6.19 -2.00
N GLN A 66 -21.07 5.62 -2.21
CA GLN A 66 -21.46 4.30 -1.71
C GLN A 66 -20.47 3.16 -2.01
N GLU A 67 -19.85 3.15 -3.19
CA GLU A 67 -18.93 2.09 -3.63
C GLU A 67 -17.44 2.49 -3.63
N VAL A 68 -17.09 3.73 -3.25
CA VAL A 68 -15.71 4.22 -3.42
C VAL A 68 -14.77 3.54 -2.44
N ALA A 69 -13.77 2.83 -2.98
CA ALA A 69 -12.67 2.25 -2.23
C ALA A 69 -11.44 3.17 -2.19
N PHE A 70 -11.25 4.01 -3.22
CA PHE A 70 -10.11 4.91 -3.35
C PHE A 70 -10.59 6.35 -3.59
N LEU A 71 -10.27 7.25 -2.67
CA LEU A 71 -10.55 8.68 -2.79
C LEU A 71 -9.27 9.49 -2.52
N ASP A 72 -8.77 10.15 -3.55
CA ASP A 72 -7.64 11.08 -3.46
C ASP A 72 -8.09 12.49 -3.90
N LEU A 73 -8.18 13.40 -2.92
CA LEU A 73 -8.48 14.82 -3.11
C LEU A 73 -7.29 15.70 -2.68
N SER A 74 -6.11 15.10 -2.51
CA SER A 74 -4.93 15.76 -1.96
C SER A 74 -4.43 16.92 -2.83
N SER A 75 -3.63 17.82 -2.24
CA SER A 75 -2.99 18.94 -2.97
C SER A 75 -4.01 19.80 -3.74
N ASN A 76 -4.98 20.35 -3.02
CA ASN A 76 -6.04 21.23 -3.52
C ASN A 76 -6.27 22.40 -2.56
N LEU A 77 -7.39 23.13 -2.70
CA LEU A 77 -7.79 24.27 -1.88
C LEU A 77 -9.15 24.03 -1.21
N PHE A 78 -9.53 22.77 -0.95
CA PHE A 78 -10.79 22.45 -0.25
C PHE A 78 -10.77 23.02 1.17
N GLU A 79 -11.91 23.54 1.63
CA GLU A 79 -12.05 24.22 2.91
C GLU A 79 -13.26 23.69 3.71
N GLY A 80 -13.42 24.17 4.94
CA GLY A 80 -14.48 23.73 5.85
C GLY A 80 -14.15 22.42 6.57
N PRO A 81 -15.13 21.79 7.23
CA PRO A 81 -14.93 20.53 7.95
C PRO A 81 -14.75 19.34 7.01
N ILE A 82 -14.01 18.33 7.49
CA ILE A 82 -14.01 17.01 6.83
C ILE A 82 -15.45 16.46 6.88
N PRO A 83 -16.05 16.09 5.74
CA PRO A 83 -17.42 15.60 5.72
C PRO A 83 -17.53 14.21 6.34
N LEU A 84 -18.73 13.87 6.81
CA LEU A 84 -19.04 12.49 7.18
C LEU A 84 -19.01 11.62 5.93
N LEU A 85 -18.20 10.56 5.97
CA LEU A 85 -18.05 9.60 4.89
C LEU A 85 -18.97 8.41 5.12
N LEU A 86 -19.85 8.12 4.18
CA LEU A 86 -20.85 7.04 4.27
C LEU A 86 -20.44 5.76 3.55
N ALA A 87 -19.14 5.56 3.33
CA ALA A 87 -18.60 4.53 2.46
C ALA A 87 -17.48 3.74 3.13
N GLY A 88 -17.33 2.47 2.70
CA GLY A 88 -16.23 1.59 3.08
C GLY A 88 -14.95 1.93 2.33
N ILE A 89 -14.50 3.19 2.43
CA ILE A 89 -13.26 3.65 1.78
C ILE A 89 -12.09 2.85 2.37
N GLN A 90 -11.15 2.45 1.52
CA GLN A 90 -9.91 1.78 1.92
C GLN A 90 -8.73 2.75 1.91
N VAL A 91 -8.71 3.66 0.93
CA VAL A 91 -7.68 4.67 0.77
C VAL A 91 -8.34 6.04 0.72
N LEU A 92 -8.04 6.86 1.72
CA LEU A 92 -8.52 8.22 1.83
C LEU A 92 -7.34 9.17 1.97
N ASP A 93 -7.14 10.02 0.97
CA ASP A 93 -6.16 11.09 1.00
C ASP A 93 -6.84 12.45 0.82
N LEU A 94 -6.87 13.25 1.90
CA LEU A 94 -7.34 14.63 1.92
C LEU A 94 -6.20 15.60 2.26
N SER A 95 -4.95 15.17 2.12
CA SER A 95 -3.78 15.93 2.54
C SER A 95 -3.57 17.21 1.73
N ASP A 96 -2.82 18.14 2.30
CA ASP A 96 -2.38 19.39 1.68
C ASP A 96 -3.58 20.18 1.08
N ASN A 97 -4.54 20.50 1.95
CA ASN A 97 -5.75 21.27 1.68
C ASN A 97 -5.93 22.37 2.75
N ARG A 98 -7.15 22.92 2.89
CA ARG A 98 -7.51 23.92 3.92
C ARG A 98 -8.66 23.44 4.79
N PHE A 99 -8.80 22.12 5.00
CA PHE A 99 -9.80 21.58 5.90
C PHE A 99 -9.55 22.09 7.33
N SER A 100 -10.62 22.38 8.06
CA SER A 100 -10.57 23.02 9.39
C SER A 100 -11.66 22.48 10.30
N GLY A 101 -11.60 22.81 11.58
CA GLY A 101 -12.51 22.25 12.58
C GLY A 101 -12.06 20.87 13.09
N PRO A 102 -12.86 20.22 13.93
CA PRO A 102 -12.52 18.92 14.49
C PRO A 102 -12.63 17.81 13.46
N ILE A 103 -11.79 16.77 13.61
CA ILE A 103 -12.03 15.51 12.93
C ILE A 103 -13.31 14.93 13.53
N ALA A 104 -14.39 14.92 12.73
CA ALA A 104 -15.66 14.37 13.18
C ALA A 104 -15.45 12.93 13.66
N LYS A 105 -16.07 12.59 14.79
CA LYS A 105 -16.20 11.19 15.19
C LYS A 105 -16.89 10.50 14.02
N MET A 106 -16.17 9.64 13.31
CA MET A 106 -16.73 8.94 12.15
C MET A 106 -17.69 7.90 12.73
N ILE A 107 -18.94 8.31 12.92
CA ILE A 107 -20.02 7.44 13.33
C ILE A 107 -20.52 6.80 12.05
N SER A 108 -19.92 5.69 11.62
CA SER A 108 -20.61 4.80 10.70
C SER A 108 -20.92 3.50 11.40
N GLY A 109 -22.20 3.08 11.34
CA GLY A 109 -22.60 1.70 11.58
C GLY A 109 -22.04 0.70 10.55
N PHE A 110 -21.01 1.10 9.81
CA PHE A 110 -20.21 0.32 8.89
C PHE A 110 -18.79 0.28 9.44
N THR A 111 -18.21 -0.91 9.53
CA THR A 111 -16.79 -1.09 9.82
C THR A 111 -16.00 -0.44 8.69
N GLN A 112 -15.38 0.71 8.93
CA GLN A 112 -14.49 1.32 7.94
C GLN A 112 -13.25 0.43 7.80
N PHE A 113 -12.91 0.05 6.57
CA PHE A 113 -11.78 -0.81 6.24
C PHE A 113 -10.61 0.02 5.72
N TRP A 114 -10.25 1.07 6.46
CA TRP A 114 -9.13 1.90 6.06
C TRP A 114 -7.85 1.09 6.07
N ILE A 115 -7.11 1.21 4.98
CA ILE A 115 -5.73 0.74 4.81
C ILE A 115 -4.82 1.96 4.91
N PHE A 116 -5.23 3.06 4.27
CA PHE A 116 -4.50 4.32 4.21
C PHE A 116 -5.41 5.50 4.55
N LEU A 117 -4.97 6.33 5.49
CA LEU A 117 -5.63 7.56 5.89
C LEU A 117 -4.62 8.71 5.98
N SER A 118 -4.78 9.74 5.16
CA SER A 118 -3.99 10.97 5.28
C SER A 118 -4.85 12.22 5.32
N PHE A 119 -4.69 12.98 6.40
CA PHE A 119 -5.24 14.32 6.58
C PHE A 119 -4.13 15.38 6.75
N ALA A 120 -2.89 15.02 6.39
CA ALA A 120 -1.72 15.84 6.62
C ALA A 120 -1.84 17.24 5.98
N GLY A 121 -1.18 18.25 6.55
CA GLY A 121 -1.09 19.57 5.91
C GLY A 121 -2.44 20.29 5.78
N ASN A 122 -3.24 20.28 6.84
CA ASN A 122 -4.53 20.97 6.92
C ASN A 122 -4.55 21.92 8.15
N GLN A 123 -5.73 22.43 8.51
CA GLN A 123 -5.95 23.33 9.64
C GLN A 123 -6.85 22.69 10.71
N LEU A 124 -6.79 21.36 10.84
CA LEU A 124 -7.65 20.59 11.75
C LEU A 124 -7.29 20.88 13.20
N ILE A 125 -8.30 20.94 14.06
CA ILE A 125 -8.18 21.25 15.50
C ILE A 125 -8.85 20.17 16.36
N GLY A 126 -8.74 20.28 17.67
CA GLY A 126 -9.39 19.35 18.61
C GLY A 126 -8.66 18.01 18.70
N GLU A 127 -9.32 17.03 19.30
CA GLU A 127 -8.74 15.71 19.58
C GLU A 127 -8.85 14.76 18.38
N ILE A 128 -7.93 13.79 18.33
CA ILE A 128 -8.04 12.66 17.41
C ILE A 128 -9.17 11.76 17.94
N PRO A 129 -10.22 11.46 17.17
CA PRO A 129 -11.33 10.67 17.66
C PRO A 129 -10.96 9.18 17.79
N ASP A 130 -11.45 8.54 18.85
CA ASP A 130 -11.28 7.10 19.11
C ASP A 130 -11.64 6.20 17.92
N SER A 131 -12.59 6.64 17.08
CA SER A 131 -13.05 5.90 15.91
C SER A 131 -11.92 5.59 14.92
N ILE A 132 -10.86 6.41 14.85
CA ILE A 132 -9.71 6.13 13.98
C ILE A 132 -8.95 4.89 14.46
N GLY A 133 -8.87 4.66 15.78
CA GLY A 133 -8.22 3.48 16.34
C GLY A 133 -9.08 2.21 16.32
N GLN A 134 -10.34 2.28 15.88
CA GLN A 134 -11.25 1.12 15.89
C GLN A 134 -11.20 0.28 14.61
N THR A 135 -10.46 0.72 13.58
CA THR A 135 -10.31 0.00 12.32
C THR A 135 -9.06 -0.89 12.37
N PHE A 136 -9.27 -2.21 12.42
CA PHE A 136 -8.18 -3.19 12.54
C PHE A 136 -7.29 -3.32 11.29
N SER A 137 -7.73 -2.77 10.15
CA SER A 137 -7.06 -2.88 8.85
C SER A 137 -6.04 -1.77 8.55
N LEU A 138 -5.95 -0.74 9.41
CA LEU A 138 -5.11 0.43 9.13
C LEU A 138 -3.64 0.06 9.08
N ILE A 139 -2.97 0.48 8.01
CA ILE A 139 -1.53 0.33 7.81
C ILE A 139 -0.83 1.68 7.97
N ILE A 140 -1.41 2.75 7.44
CA ILE A 140 -0.82 4.09 7.45
C ILE A 140 -1.84 5.11 7.92
N ILE A 141 -1.41 5.93 8.88
CA ILE A 141 -2.11 7.12 9.35
C ILE A 141 -1.12 8.28 9.28
N ASP A 142 -1.45 9.31 8.49
CA ASP A 142 -0.74 10.59 8.48
C ASP A 142 -1.69 11.73 8.85
N LEU A 143 -1.52 12.26 10.06
CA LEU A 143 -2.23 13.41 10.60
C LEU A 143 -1.29 14.61 10.80
N SER A 144 -0.09 14.55 10.23
CA SER A 144 0.96 15.54 10.45
C SER A 144 0.58 16.94 9.95
N ARG A 145 1.29 17.96 10.43
CA ARG A 145 1.13 19.36 9.95
C ARG A 145 -0.33 19.84 10.08
N ASN A 146 -0.87 19.74 11.29
CA ASN A 146 -2.20 20.21 11.66
C ASN A 146 -2.13 20.94 13.03
N ASN A 147 -3.29 21.32 13.59
CA ASN A 147 -3.40 21.95 14.91
C ASN A 147 -4.13 21.04 15.93
N LEU A 148 -3.99 19.71 15.78
CA LEU A 148 -4.64 18.74 16.67
C LEU A 148 -4.07 18.83 18.09
N SER A 149 -4.90 18.55 19.09
CA SER A 149 -4.56 18.64 20.52
C SER A 149 -5.03 17.40 21.29
N GLY A 150 -4.70 17.31 22.58
CA GLY A 150 -5.04 16.14 23.39
C GLY A 150 -4.07 14.97 23.16
N SER A 151 -4.44 13.78 23.61
CA SER A 151 -3.61 12.57 23.52
C SER A 151 -3.91 11.72 22.31
N ILE A 152 -2.97 10.86 21.96
CA ILE A 152 -3.20 9.79 20.98
C ILE A 152 -4.22 8.80 21.59
N PRO A 153 -5.32 8.47 20.89
CA PRO A 153 -6.37 7.61 21.41
C PRO A 153 -5.88 6.22 21.80
N SER A 154 -6.31 5.71 22.95
CA SER A 154 -5.84 4.41 23.44
C SER A 154 -6.21 3.23 22.55
N TYR A 155 -7.29 3.37 21.79
CA TYR A 155 -7.70 2.40 20.78
C TYR A 155 -6.66 2.19 19.67
N MET A 156 -5.76 3.15 19.40
CA MET A 156 -4.70 2.96 18.40
C MET A 156 -3.74 1.81 18.75
N ALA A 157 -3.61 1.44 20.03
CA ALA A 157 -2.86 0.25 20.44
C ALA A 157 -3.47 -1.07 19.90
N ASN A 158 -4.73 -1.06 19.45
CA ASN A 158 -5.40 -2.21 18.85
C ASN A 158 -5.16 -2.34 17.34
N CYS A 159 -4.59 -1.32 16.69
CA CYS A 159 -4.30 -1.34 15.25
C CYS A 159 -3.04 -2.20 14.96
N ARG A 160 -3.19 -3.53 15.05
CA ARG A 160 -2.07 -4.48 14.91
C ARG A 160 -1.38 -4.48 13.54
N GLN A 161 -2.02 -3.93 12.52
CA GLN A 161 -1.46 -3.82 11.17
C GLN A 161 -0.78 -2.48 10.89
N LEU A 162 -0.83 -1.54 11.85
CA LEU A 162 -0.32 -0.18 11.69
C LEU A 162 1.22 -0.22 11.57
N GLN A 163 1.73 0.27 10.45
CA GLN A 163 3.15 0.36 10.14
C GLN A 163 3.66 1.80 10.25
N VAL A 164 2.80 2.77 9.93
CA VAL A 164 3.15 4.19 9.96
C VAL A 164 2.07 4.98 10.69
N LEU A 165 2.50 5.71 11.72
CA LEU A 165 1.72 6.73 12.40
C LEU A 165 2.53 8.02 12.40
N ASP A 166 2.18 8.95 11.53
CA ASP A 166 2.74 10.30 11.52
C ASP A 166 1.76 11.30 12.14
N VAL A 167 2.17 11.89 13.25
CA VAL A 167 1.41 12.93 13.97
C VAL A 167 2.25 14.18 14.21
N GLN A 168 3.41 14.29 13.55
CA GLN A 168 4.34 15.38 13.76
C GLN A 168 3.71 16.75 13.44
N ASN A 169 4.26 17.81 14.01
CA ASN A 169 3.78 19.18 13.77
C ASN A 169 2.28 19.33 14.09
N ASN A 170 1.89 18.87 15.28
CA ASN A 170 0.60 19.11 15.93
C ASN A 170 0.83 19.69 17.34
N ASN A 171 -0.24 19.89 18.11
CA ASN A 171 -0.22 20.30 19.50
C ASN A 171 -0.68 19.17 20.46
N LEU A 172 -0.35 17.93 20.11
CA LEU A 172 -0.65 16.74 20.92
C LEU A 172 0.19 16.70 22.21
N SER A 173 -0.38 16.08 23.24
CA SER A 173 0.17 15.99 24.59
C SER A 173 -0.28 14.70 25.27
N GLY A 174 0.39 14.27 26.34
CA GLY A 174 0.05 13.04 27.06
C GLY A 174 0.91 11.85 26.61
N GLU A 175 0.68 10.71 27.26
CA GLU A 175 1.46 9.50 27.02
C GLU A 175 0.99 8.73 25.79
N PHE A 176 1.91 8.00 25.17
CA PHE A 176 1.55 7.12 24.08
C PHE A 176 0.78 5.91 24.63
N PRO A 177 -0.43 5.61 24.12
CA PRO A 177 -1.24 4.56 24.67
C PRO A 177 -0.60 3.18 24.49
N GLY A 178 -0.62 2.43 25.58
CA GLY A 178 0.08 1.16 25.67
C GLY A 178 1.23 1.23 26.67
N SER A 179 1.79 2.44 26.99
CA SER A 179 2.96 2.76 27.86
C SER A 179 3.05 2.06 29.23
N LEU A 180 2.06 1.25 29.61
CA LEU A 180 1.86 0.71 30.94
C LEU A 180 2.16 -0.80 31.00
N GLU A 181 3.40 -1.19 30.76
CA GLU A 181 3.98 -2.40 31.37
C GLU A 181 5.41 -2.12 31.84
N ASN A 182 5.53 -1.20 32.80
CA ASN A 182 6.29 -1.33 34.06
C ASN A 182 6.67 0.05 34.61
N GLU A 183 6.28 0.31 35.86
CA GLU A 183 6.61 1.45 36.72
C GLU A 183 8.12 1.50 37.11
N SER A 184 9.02 1.19 36.18
CA SER A 184 10.44 1.38 36.38
C SER A 184 11.07 1.80 35.06
N GLU A 185 11.32 3.11 34.96
CA GLU A 185 12.09 3.77 33.91
C GLU A 185 11.53 3.62 32.48
N GLY A 186 10.64 4.55 32.07
CA GLY A 186 10.55 5.05 30.68
C GLY A 186 10.65 4.08 29.50
N ILE A 187 10.23 2.81 29.63
CA ILE A 187 10.31 1.82 28.57
C ILE A 187 8.99 1.78 27.79
N ILE A 188 9.09 2.08 26.49
CA ILE A 188 8.05 1.87 25.49
C ILE A 188 7.63 0.39 25.54
N PRO A 189 6.35 0.04 25.65
CA PRO A 189 5.90 -1.32 25.89
C PRO A 189 5.83 -2.16 24.64
N ALA A 190 5.90 -3.47 24.89
CA ALA A 190 6.03 -4.53 23.91
C ALA A 190 4.80 -4.75 22.99
N SER A 191 3.64 -4.11 23.24
CA SER A 191 2.46 -4.27 22.36
C SER A 191 2.47 -3.36 21.14
N LEU A 192 3.43 -2.44 21.06
CA LEU A 192 3.85 -1.73 19.86
C LEU A 192 5.32 -2.05 19.49
N GLY A 193 5.88 -3.10 20.09
CA GLY A 193 7.31 -3.48 20.02
C GLY A 193 7.81 -3.88 18.63
N ASP A 194 6.92 -3.99 17.64
CA ASP A 194 7.28 -4.21 16.24
C ASP A 194 7.47 -2.91 15.44
N LEU A 195 7.11 -1.74 15.98
CA LEU A 195 7.42 -0.45 15.38
C LEU A 195 8.88 -0.08 15.68
N LYS A 196 9.80 -0.68 14.90
CA LYS A 196 11.26 -0.43 14.91
C LYS A 196 11.66 1.05 14.77
N SER A 197 10.73 1.96 14.50
CA SER A 197 10.95 3.38 14.22
C SER A 197 10.79 4.32 15.42
N MET A 198 10.34 3.85 16.59
CA MET A 198 10.19 4.73 17.77
C MET A 198 11.48 4.97 18.57
N ALA A 199 12.56 4.23 18.28
CA ALA A 199 13.74 4.21 19.16
C ALA A 199 14.90 5.14 18.74
N GLN A 200 14.89 5.79 17.57
CA GLN A 200 15.98 6.68 17.17
C GLN A 200 15.47 7.97 16.50
N PRO A 201 15.91 9.16 16.96
CA PRO A 201 15.83 10.35 16.14
C PRO A 201 16.78 10.17 14.94
N GLU A 202 16.30 10.49 13.75
CA GLU A 202 17.07 10.56 12.51
C GLU A 202 17.80 9.28 12.08
N LYS A 203 17.04 8.30 11.56
CA LYS A 203 17.57 7.46 10.48
C LYS A 203 16.60 7.44 9.31
N ASN A 204 16.98 8.15 8.25
CA ASN A 204 16.31 8.19 6.95
C ASN A 204 16.24 6.77 6.34
N ASN A 205 15.15 6.06 6.62
CA ASN A 205 14.79 4.86 5.89
C ASN A 205 13.76 5.26 4.82
N ARG A 206 14.30 5.57 3.63
CA ARG A 206 13.49 5.55 2.41
C ARG A 206 13.00 4.12 2.19
N TYR A 207 11.83 4.00 1.56
CA TYR A 207 11.23 2.78 1.00
C TYR A 207 10.17 2.07 1.86
N LEU A 208 8.92 2.55 1.75
CA LEU A 208 7.78 1.68 1.49
C LEU A 208 7.02 2.18 0.24
N PHE A 209 7.16 1.44 -0.87
CA PHE A 209 6.42 1.68 -2.10
C PHE A 209 5.07 0.97 -2.02
N TYR A 210 4.00 1.70 -1.68
CA TYR A 210 2.65 1.16 -1.75
C TYR A 210 2.05 1.36 -3.15
N GLY A 211 2.65 0.69 -4.14
CA GLY A 211 1.99 0.25 -5.37
C GLY A 211 1.75 1.30 -6.47
N THR A 212 1.89 0.86 -7.71
CA THR A 212 1.60 1.59 -8.96
C THR A 212 0.13 1.98 -9.15
N ASN A 213 -0.78 1.55 -8.25
CA ASN A 213 -2.23 1.75 -8.34
C ASN A 213 -2.76 2.88 -7.44
N PHE A 214 -1.95 3.41 -6.52
CA PHE A 214 -2.40 4.29 -5.43
C PHE A 214 -1.78 5.70 -5.47
N GLY A 215 -1.34 6.16 -6.65
CA GLY A 215 -0.62 7.41 -6.80
C GLY A 215 0.87 7.31 -6.43
N ARG A 216 1.66 8.32 -6.80
CA ARG A 216 3.14 8.33 -6.62
C ARG A 216 3.55 8.83 -5.24
N HIS A 217 2.93 8.33 -4.18
CA HIS A 217 3.30 8.74 -2.82
C HIS A 217 4.36 7.78 -2.26
N TYR A 218 5.53 8.33 -1.96
CA TYR A 218 6.60 7.63 -1.27
C TYR A 218 6.42 7.89 0.22
N TYR A 219 6.20 6.84 1.00
CA TYR A 219 6.22 6.93 2.46
C TYR A 219 7.57 6.39 2.95
N GLU A 220 8.24 7.19 3.78
CA GLU A 220 9.42 6.75 4.54
C GLU A 220 8.93 6.04 5.80
N GLU A 221 9.63 4.99 6.25
CA GLU A 221 9.34 4.35 7.54
C GLU A 221 9.76 5.31 8.66
N SER A 222 8.90 6.26 9.02
CA SER A 222 9.18 7.21 10.09
C SER A 222 7.97 7.37 11.01
N ILE A 223 8.09 6.88 12.24
CA ILE A 223 7.24 7.33 13.34
C ILE A 223 8.01 8.45 14.04
N VAL A 224 7.73 9.70 13.68
CA VAL A 224 8.27 10.88 14.35
C VAL A 224 7.26 11.36 15.38
N VAL A 225 7.37 10.87 16.61
CA VAL A 225 6.60 11.40 17.74
C VAL A 225 7.41 12.52 18.39
N ASN A 226 7.28 13.74 17.89
CA ASN A 226 7.80 14.94 18.57
C ASN A 226 6.69 15.56 19.43
N ILE A 227 6.62 15.15 20.70
CA ILE A 227 5.74 15.78 21.70
C ILE A 227 6.49 16.99 22.29
N LYS A 228 5.77 18.09 22.57
CA LYS A 228 6.31 19.29 23.26
C LYS A 228 6.62 19.01 24.76
N ALA A 229 7.49 18.06 25.04
CA ALA A 229 8.27 18.00 26.27
C ALA A 229 9.74 17.96 25.83
N GLY A 230 10.53 18.94 26.28
CA GLY A 230 11.84 19.26 25.71
C GLY A 230 12.76 18.06 25.51
N SER A 231 13.57 18.11 24.45
CA SER A 231 14.66 17.19 24.17
C SER A 231 15.42 16.84 25.46
N GLN A 232 15.19 15.64 25.99
CA GLN A 232 16.06 15.06 27.00
C GLN A 232 17.14 14.28 26.26
N ARG A 233 18.32 14.91 26.20
CA ARG A 233 19.57 14.29 25.79
C ARG A 233 19.92 13.23 26.84
N CYS A 234 19.82 11.96 26.47
CA CYS A 234 20.27 10.85 27.31
C CYS A 234 21.80 10.77 27.23
N ASP A 235 22.49 11.49 28.10
CA ASP A 235 23.90 11.22 28.40
C ASP A 235 23.95 10.00 29.34
N TYR A 236 24.55 8.91 28.88
CA TYR A 236 24.72 7.69 29.68
C TYR A 236 25.72 7.93 30.82
N PRO A 237 25.45 7.47 32.06
CA PRO A 237 26.44 7.52 33.13
C PRO A 237 27.51 6.44 32.88
N THR A 238 28.75 6.91 32.71
CA THR A 238 29.94 6.06 32.69
C THR A 238 30.22 5.59 34.11
N SER A 239 30.12 4.29 34.40
CA SER A 239 30.70 3.68 35.59
C SER A 239 31.88 2.80 35.21
N ALA A 240 33.00 3.02 35.91
CA ALA A 240 34.33 2.52 35.59
C ALA A 240 34.67 1.21 36.33
N GLY A 241 35.38 0.31 35.62
CA GLY A 241 36.32 -0.73 36.12
C GLY A 241 35.69 -1.89 36.90
N THR A 242 35.98 -3.18 36.68
CA THR A 242 37.05 -3.96 36.00
C THR A 242 36.48 -5.41 36.04
N THR A 243 36.58 -6.29 35.04
CA THR A 243 37.77 -6.95 34.47
C THR A 243 37.39 -7.66 33.16
N GLU A 244 38.33 -7.71 32.23
CA GLU A 244 38.26 -8.42 30.94
C GLU A 244 37.82 -9.89 31.07
N SER A 245 36.77 -10.28 30.34
CA SER A 245 36.81 -11.49 29.51
C SER A 245 35.82 -11.35 28.36
N ALA A 246 36.32 -11.65 27.16
CA ALA A 246 35.61 -11.47 25.91
C ALA A 246 34.42 -12.44 25.78
N ILE A 247 33.21 -11.90 25.62
CA ILE A 247 32.11 -12.59 24.94
C ILE A 247 31.41 -11.53 24.07
N ALA A 248 31.74 -11.55 22.80
CA ALA A 248 30.95 -10.90 21.76
C ALA A 248 29.76 -11.80 21.47
N ASP A 249 28.53 -11.30 21.63
CA ASP A 249 27.34 -11.84 20.96
C ASP A 249 26.31 -10.73 20.79
N GLY A 250 26.49 -9.99 19.69
CA GLY A 250 25.41 -9.24 19.06
C GLY A 250 24.52 -10.22 18.30
N TYR A 251 23.22 -10.00 18.36
CA TYR A 251 22.18 -10.72 17.64
C TYR A 251 22.54 -10.93 16.15
N SER A 252 23.12 -12.09 15.85
CA SER A 252 23.34 -12.60 14.51
C SER A 252 22.03 -13.24 14.05
N VAL A 253 21.26 -12.56 13.19
CA VAL A 253 20.31 -13.27 12.34
C VAL A 253 21.15 -14.23 11.50
N ASP A 254 20.94 -15.52 11.76
CA ASP A 254 21.86 -16.55 11.33
C ASP A 254 22.04 -16.50 9.81
N LYS A 255 23.29 -16.41 9.33
CA LYS A 255 23.59 -16.46 7.87
C LYS A 255 22.96 -17.70 7.23
N TRP A 256 22.79 -18.76 8.02
CA TRP A 256 22.12 -19.99 7.63
C TRP A 256 20.62 -19.82 7.35
N PHE A 257 19.94 -18.84 7.94
CA PHE A 257 18.53 -18.56 7.66
C PHE A 257 18.33 -18.08 6.22
N TYR A 258 19.09 -17.07 5.78
CA TYR A 258 19.00 -16.58 4.40
C TYR A 258 19.53 -17.60 3.38
N LEU A 259 20.54 -18.39 3.76
CA LEU A 259 20.99 -19.51 2.93
C LEU A 259 19.87 -20.55 2.76
N ALA A 260 19.15 -20.90 3.83
CA ALA A 260 18.05 -21.86 3.78
C ALA A 260 16.88 -21.35 2.92
N VAL A 261 16.46 -20.09 3.10
CA VAL A 261 15.40 -19.49 2.27
C VAL A 261 15.81 -19.43 0.79
N GLY A 262 17.05 -19.05 0.51
CA GLY A 262 17.60 -19.01 -0.85
C GLY A 262 17.64 -20.40 -1.52
N LEU A 263 18.05 -21.43 -0.78
CA LEU A 263 18.08 -22.81 -1.28
C LEU A 263 16.68 -23.37 -1.56
N VAL A 264 15.68 -23.06 -0.71
CA VAL A 264 14.29 -23.49 -0.94
C VAL A 264 13.72 -22.84 -2.19
N PHE A 265 13.96 -21.54 -2.39
CA PHE A 265 13.49 -20.83 -3.58
C PHE A 265 14.18 -21.32 -4.86
N ALA A 266 15.50 -21.55 -4.80
CA ALA A 266 16.26 -22.12 -5.91
C ALA A 266 15.77 -23.53 -6.27
N ALA A 267 15.53 -24.39 -5.28
CA ALA A 267 14.98 -25.72 -5.50
C ALA A 267 13.56 -25.66 -6.09
N GLY A 268 12.71 -24.75 -5.61
CA GLY A 268 11.34 -24.55 -6.09
C GLY A 268 11.24 -24.14 -7.56
N ILE A 269 12.27 -23.48 -8.11
CA ILE A 269 12.34 -23.11 -9.53
C ILE A 269 13.09 -24.16 -10.35
N LEU A 270 14.24 -24.64 -9.86
CA LEU A 270 15.12 -25.52 -10.62
C LEU A 270 14.55 -26.93 -10.79
N VAL A 271 13.84 -27.46 -9.79
CA VAL A 271 13.26 -28.81 -9.88
C VAL A 271 12.16 -28.89 -10.97
N PRO A 272 11.17 -27.98 -11.02
CA PRO A 272 10.21 -27.95 -12.12
C PRO A 272 10.87 -27.71 -13.48
N CYS A 273 11.85 -26.81 -13.57
CA CYS A 273 12.59 -26.58 -14.82
C CYS A 273 13.33 -27.83 -15.30
N PHE A 274 13.97 -28.57 -14.39
CA PHE A 274 14.64 -29.82 -14.73
C PHE A 274 13.64 -30.89 -15.18
N ILE A 275 12.50 -31.03 -14.49
CA ILE A 275 11.42 -31.94 -14.89
C ILE A 275 10.91 -31.59 -16.30
N LEU A 276 10.71 -30.31 -16.61
CA LEU A 276 10.27 -29.85 -17.94
C LEU A 276 11.32 -30.10 -19.03
N ILE A 277 12.61 -29.90 -18.74
CA ILE A 277 13.70 -30.20 -19.68
C ILE A 277 13.76 -31.70 -19.95
N VAL A 278 13.70 -32.52 -18.91
CA VAL A 278 13.70 -33.99 -19.04
C VAL A 278 12.49 -34.44 -19.86
N GLN A 279 11.28 -33.99 -19.50
CA GLN A 279 10.06 -34.31 -20.26
C GLN A 279 10.16 -33.88 -21.73
N ARG A 280 10.72 -32.71 -22.01
CA ARG A 280 10.94 -32.23 -23.39
C ARG A 280 11.89 -33.14 -24.17
N THR A 281 13.01 -33.57 -23.56
CA THR A 281 13.92 -34.52 -24.21
C THR A 281 13.31 -35.90 -24.44
N TRP A 282 12.48 -36.40 -23.52
CA TRP A 282 11.78 -37.67 -23.73
C TRP A 282 10.74 -37.58 -24.85
N SER A 283 10.04 -36.44 -24.93
CA SER A 283 9.13 -36.14 -26.04
C SER A 283 9.87 -36.17 -27.38
N ASP A 284 11.01 -35.48 -27.49
CA ASP A 284 11.79 -35.43 -28.73
C ASP A 284 12.33 -36.81 -29.16
N VAL A 285 12.79 -37.62 -28.20
CA VAL A 285 13.25 -39.00 -28.47
C VAL A 285 12.09 -39.90 -28.92
N CYS A 286 10.93 -39.80 -28.26
CA CYS A 286 9.73 -40.55 -28.64
C CYS A 286 9.26 -40.18 -30.06
N PHE A 287 9.18 -38.89 -30.38
CA PHE A 287 8.79 -38.45 -31.73
C PHE A 287 9.82 -38.84 -32.78
N SER A 288 11.12 -38.76 -32.49
CA SER A 288 12.18 -39.21 -33.41
C SER A 288 12.10 -40.72 -33.70
N PHE A 289 11.77 -41.52 -32.70
CA PHE A 289 11.57 -42.96 -32.87
C PHE A 289 10.33 -43.28 -33.72
N VAL A 290 9.21 -42.59 -33.46
CA VAL A 290 7.97 -42.73 -34.24
C VAL A 290 8.20 -42.35 -35.70
N ASP A 291 8.86 -41.21 -35.96
CA ASP A 291 9.15 -40.75 -37.33
C ASP A 291 10.07 -41.71 -38.09
N LYS A 292 11.11 -42.25 -37.43
CA LYS A 292 11.98 -43.27 -38.04
C LYS A 292 11.21 -44.54 -38.39
N THR A 293 10.32 -44.97 -37.50
CA THR A 293 9.51 -46.17 -37.71
C THR A 293 8.50 -45.95 -38.85
N ALA A 294 7.83 -44.81 -38.89
CA ALA A 294 6.91 -44.43 -39.95
C ALA A 294 7.60 -44.35 -41.33
N ASN A 295 8.79 -43.73 -41.39
CA ASN A 295 9.57 -43.63 -42.63
C ASN A 295 10.09 -45.00 -43.10
N GLY A 296 10.50 -45.87 -42.17
CA GLY A 296 10.88 -47.24 -42.50
C GLY A 296 9.73 -48.06 -43.09
N LEU A 297 8.52 -47.93 -42.53
CA LEU A 297 7.32 -48.57 -43.05
C LEU A 297 6.91 -48.03 -44.43
N LEU A 298 7.03 -46.70 -44.64
CA LEU A 298 6.77 -46.08 -45.95
C LEU A 298 7.77 -46.55 -47.01
N TYR A 299 9.06 -46.62 -46.68
CA TYR A 299 10.08 -47.15 -47.58
C TYR A 299 9.81 -48.61 -47.95
N TRP A 300 9.49 -49.46 -46.96
CA TRP A 300 9.17 -50.86 -47.20
C TRP A 300 7.89 -51.05 -48.04
N GLY A 301 6.89 -50.18 -47.83
CA GLY A 301 5.67 -50.14 -48.66
C GLY A 301 5.97 -49.77 -50.13
N GLN A 302 6.91 -48.84 -50.37
CA GLN A 302 7.33 -48.48 -51.72
C GLN A 302 8.15 -49.60 -52.39
N GLU A 303 9.03 -50.25 -51.65
CA GLU A 303 9.88 -51.35 -52.16
C GLU A 303 9.06 -52.61 -52.50
N THR A 304 8.07 -52.95 -51.68
CA THR A 304 7.11 -54.03 -51.98
C THR A 304 6.24 -53.71 -53.19
N THR A 305 5.76 -52.46 -53.31
CA THR A 305 4.99 -52.03 -54.50
C THR A 305 5.85 -52.06 -55.78
N ALA A 306 7.13 -51.71 -55.71
CA ALA A 306 8.08 -51.83 -56.82
C ALA A 306 8.37 -53.31 -57.17
N PHE A 307 8.52 -54.18 -56.17
CA PHE A 307 8.72 -55.62 -56.35
C PHE A 307 7.53 -56.26 -57.08
N PHE A 308 6.28 -55.95 -56.68
CA PHE A 308 5.08 -56.46 -57.34
C PHE A 308 4.88 -55.86 -58.75
N LYS A 309 5.28 -54.60 -58.99
CA LYS A 309 5.23 -54.00 -60.32
C LYS A 309 6.23 -54.64 -61.30
N SER A 310 7.43 -55.03 -60.84
CA SER A 310 8.41 -55.74 -61.67
C SER A 310 7.99 -57.17 -62.05
N ARG A 311 7.07 -57.77 -61.29
CA ARG A 311 6.53 -59.12 -61.53
C ARG A 311 5.28 -59.12 -62.41
N GLY A 312 4.67 -57.94 -62.63
CA GLY A 312 3.50 -57.75 -63.51
C GLY A 312 3.82 -57.58 -64.99
N ASP A 313 5.10 -57.42 -65.37
CA ASP A 313 5.55 -57.31 -66.77
C ASP A 313 5.87 -58.69 -67.42
N HIS A 314 5.43 -59.78 -66.81
CA HIS A 314 5.40 -61.11 -67.44
C HIS A 314 3.97 -61.64 -67.43
N ASN A 315 3.21 -61.21 -68.43
CA ASN A 315 2.01 -61.92 -68.86
C ASN A 315 2.29 -62.53 -70.24
N PRO A 316 2.11 -63.84 -70.47
CA PRO A 316 1.90 -64.35 -71.82
C PRO A 316 0.54 -63.88 -72.37
#